data_AF-X1JS10-F1
#
_entry.id   AF-X1JS10-F1
#
_cell.length_a   1.000
_cell.length_b   1.000
_cell.length_c   1.000
_cell.angle_alpha   90.00
_cell.angle_beta   90.00
_cell.angle_gamma   90.00
#
_symmetry.space_group_name_H-M   'P 1'
#
loop_
_entity.id
_entity.type
_entity.pdbx_description
1 polymer ?
#
loop_
_entity_poly.entity_id
_entity_poly.type
_entity_poly.pdbx_seq_one_letter_code
_entity_poly.pdbx_strand_id
1 'polypeptide(L)'
;MSYETDELMIEGITEGFFAIACSERAASSIGVHHGDDGELAFTLPTIDWTAWQINVAIMIYEKAYARGERYGAASAQRVVREALGIFH
;
A
#
# COMPACT_ATOMS: atom_id res chain seq x y z
N MET A 1 16.00 17.56 -17.86
CA MET A 1 14.71 16.93 -18.15
C MET A 1 14.06 16.70 -16.80
N SER A 2 12.99 17.43 -16.49
CA SER A 2 12.24 17.22 -15.26
C SER A 2 11.21 16.15 -15.57
N TYR A 3 11.35 14.98 -14.95
CA TYR A 3 10.35 13.93 -15.00
C TYR A 3 9.36 14.30 -13.91
N GLU A 4 8.24 14.92 -14.27
CA GLU A 4 7.08 15.00 -13.38
C GLU A 4 6.54 13.58 -13.24
N THR A 5 6.94 12.91 -12.16
CA THR A 5 6.19 11.76 -11.66
C THR A 5 4.87 12.34 -11.15
N ASP A 6 3.76 12.04 -11.84
CA ASP A 6 2.41 12.35 -11.36
C ASP A 6 2.13 11.45 -10.14
N GLU A 7 2.67 11.86 -8.99
CA GLU A 7 2.39 11.27 -7.68
C GLU A 7 1.07 11.85 -7.18
N LEU A 8 0.00 11.09 -7.36
CA LEU A 8 -1.33 11.51 -6.93
C LEU A 8 -1.64 10.90 -5.56
N MET A 9 -1.74 11.75 -4.55
CA MET A 9 -2.19 11.35 -3.22
C MET A 9 -3.67 10.96 -3.29
N ILE A 10 -4.00 9.80 -2.71
CA ILE A 10 -5.37 9.29 -2.64
C ILE A 10 -6.00 9.78 -1.34
N GLU A 11 -7.15 10.45 -1.43
CA GLU A 11 -7.91 10.91 -0.26
C GLU A 11 -8.75 9.79 0.37
N GLY A 12 -9.20 9.99 1.61
CA GLY A 12 -10.09 9.05 2.32
C GLY A 12 -9.40 7.79 2.84
N ILE A 13 -8.07 7.85 3.00
CA ILE A 13 -7.27 6.77 3.57
C ILE A 13 -7.36 6.78 5.09
N THR A 14 -7.35 5.59 5.70
CA THR A 14 -7.36 5.39 7.15
C THR A 14 -6.31 6.27 7.85
N GLU A 15 -6.71 6.91 8.96
CA GLU A 15 -5.81 7.72 9.78
C GLU A 15 -4.57 6.93 10.20
N GLY A 16 -3.41 7.58 10.16
CA GLY A 16 -2.11 6.93 10.39
C GLY A 16 -1.48 6.34 9.13
N PHE A 17 -2.14 6.44 7.97
CA PHE A 17 -1.59 6.06 6.67
C PHE A 17 -1.86 7.12 5.61
N PHE A 18 -1.05 7.11 4.55
CA PHE A 18 -1.37 7.78 3.29
C PHE A 18 -1.02 6.88 2.11
N ALA A 19 -1.71 7.10 0.98
CA ALA A 19 -1.49 6.32 -0.24
C ALA A 19 -1.15 7.25 -1.41
N ILE A 20 -0.14 6.86 -2.18
CA ILE A 20 0.35 7.60 -3.34
C ILE A 20 0.25 6.68 -4.56
N ALA A 21 -0.47 7.12 -5.59
CA ALA A 21 -0.44 6.47 -6.88
C ALA A 21 0.85 6.85 -7.62
N CYS A 22 1.66 5.83 -7.92
CA CYS A 22 2.85 5.96 -8.74
C CYS A 22 2.55 5.40 -10.13
N SER A 23 2.49 6.29 -11.13
CA SER A 23 2.37 5.90 -12.53
C SER A 23 3.71 6.07 -13.26
N GLU A 24 4.67 5.20 -12.98
CA GLU A 24 5.88 5.12 -13.80
C GLU A 24 5.60 4.40 -15.13
N ARG A 25 6.27 4.79 -16.21
CA ARG A 25 6.07 4.25 -17.57
C ARG A 25 6.19 2.71 -17.67
N ALA A 26 6.82 2.05 -16.71
CA ALA A 26 7.03 0.61 -16.70
C ALA A 26 6.04 -0.18 -15.83
N ALA A 27 5.42 0.43 -14.82
CA ALA A 27 4.43 -0.21 -13.95
C ALA A 27 3.65 0.83 -13.13
N SER A 28 2.32 0.75 -13.17
CA SER A 28 1.45 1.53 -12.29
C SER A 28 1.26 0.79 -10.96
N SER A 29 1.39 1.51 -9.85
CA SER A 29 1.21 0.94 -8.50
C SER A 29 0.74 2.00 -7.51
N ILE A 30 0.29 1.56 -6.34
CA ILE A 30 0.00 2.45 -5.21
C ILE A 30 0.93 2.07 -4.05
N GLY A 31 1.72 3.03 -3.59
CA GLY A 31 2.47 2.92 -2.34
C GLY A 31 1.60 3.34 -1.16
N VAL A 32 1.51 2.49 -0.14
CA VAL A 32 0.85 2.81 1.14
C VAL A 32 1.94 3.00 2.18
N HIS A 33 1.94 4.16 2.82
CA HIS A 33 2.98 4.62 3.74
C HIS A 33 2.41 4.85 5.13
N HIS A 34 3.22 4.63 6.16
CA HIS A 34 2.87 5.02 7.53
C HIS A 34 2.93 6.54 7.67
N GLY A 35 1.96 7.12 8.38
CA GLY A 35 1.82 8.57 8.54
C GLY A 35 2.75 9.18 9.59
N ASP A 36 3.37 8.36 10.44
CA ASP A 36 4.27 8.80 11.50
C ASP A 36 5.72 8.99 11.02
N ASP A 37 6.24 8.05 10.23
CA ASP A 37 7.61 8.05 9.71
C ASP A 37 7.72 8.21 8.18
N GLY A 38 6.61 8.05 7.45
CA GLY A 38 6.59 8.09 5.98
C GLY A 38 7.13 6.82 5.31
N GLU A 39 7.50 5.80 6.08
CA GLU A 39 8.05 4.55 5.57
C GLU A 39 6.99 3.76 4.80
N LEU A 40 7.44 3.06 3.77
CA LEU A 40 6.56 2.25 2.93
C LEU A 40 6.07 1.02 3.71
N ALA A 41 4.78 0.95 3.98
CA ALA A 41 4.16 -0.21 4.61
C ALA A 41 4.05 -1.37 3.60
N PHE A 42 3.41 -1.12 2.46
CA PHE A 42 3.24 -2.09 1.37
C PHE A 42 2.88 -1.39 0.05
N THR A 43 2.93 -2.15 -1.05
CA THR A 43 2.51 -1.70 -2.38
C THR A 43 1.34 -2.52 -2.91
N LEU A 44 0.42 -1.85 -3.60
CA LEU A 44 -0.66 -2.47 -4.36
C LEU A 44 -0.31 -2.47 -5.85
N PRO A 45 -0.54 -3.58 -6.56
CA PRO A 45 -0.32 -3.65 -7.99
C PRO A 45 -1.45 -2.89 -8.69
N THR A 46 -1.11 -2.06 -9.67
CA THR A 46 -2.03 -1.15 -10.39
C THR A 46 -2.51 0.04 -9.57
N ILE A 47 -3.07 1.03 -10.27
CA ILE A 47 -3.63 2.27 -9.69
C ILE A 47 -5.16 2.26 -9.59
N ASP A 48 -5.82 1.20 -10.05
CA ASP A 48 -7.28 1.09 -10.11
C ASP A 48 -7.92 0.69 -8.76
N TRP A 49 -7.31 1.08 -7.65
CA TRP A 49 -7.81 0.81 -6.31
C TRP A 49 -8.59 2.01 -5.78
N THR A 50 -9.80 1.75 -5.31
CA THR A 50 -10.57 2.75 -4.57
C THR A 50 -10.03 2.92 -3.15
N ALA A 51 -10.20 4.10 -2.56
CA ALA A 51 -9.86 4.36 -1.16
C ALA A 51 -10.43 3.31 -0.20
N TRP A 52 -11.66 2.83 -0.44
CA TRP A 52 -12.27 1.77 0.35
C TRP A 52 -11.48 0.45 0.26
N GLN A 53 -11.08 0.02 -0.95
CA GLN A 53 -10.29 -1.20 -1.13
C GLN A 53 -8.89 -1.06 -0.50
N ILE A 54 -8.29 0.13 -0.57
CA ILE A 54 -7.00 0.42 0.09
C ILE A 54 -7.15 0.31 1.60
N ASN A 55 -8.21 0.87 2.18
CA ASN A 55 -8.47 0.76 3.63
C ASN A 55 -8.72 -0.68 4.07
N VAL A 56 -9.37 -1.51 3.24
CA VAL A 56 -9.48 -2.95 3.50
C VAL A 56 -8.10 -3.62 3.51
N ALA A 57 -7.21 -3.27 2.57
CA ALA A 57 -5.84 -3.77 2.54
C ALA A 57 -5.04 -3.32 3.78
N ILE A 58 -5.20 -2.06 4.23
CA ILE A 58 -4.61 -1.54 5.48
C ILE A 58 -5.08 -2.36 6.67
N MET A 59 -6.39 -2.62 6.81
CA MET A 59 -6.91 -3.44 7.91
C MET A 59 -6.32 -4.86 7.93
N ILE A 60 -6.13 -5.47 6.76
CA ILE A 60 -5.50 -6.79 6.64
C ILE A 60 -4.03 -6.71 7.03
N TYR A 61 -3.32 -5.67 6.57
CA TYR A 61 -1.93 -5.40 6.92
C TYR A 61 -1.76 -5.23 8.42
N GLU A 62 -2.53 -4.36 9.06
CA GLU A 62 -2.47 -4.10 10.50
C GLU A 62 -2.76 -5.37 11.31
N LYS A 63 -3.78 -6.15 10.91
CA LYS A 63 -4.09 -7.41 11.57
C LYS A 63 -2.96 -8.44 11.45
N ALA A 64 -2.26 -8.47 10.31
CA ALA A 64 -1.11 -9.33 10.10
C ALA A 64 0.12 -8.83 10.89
N TYR A 65 0.34 -7.52 10.90
CA TYR A 65 1.44 -6.85 11.60
C TYR A 65 1.31 -7.02 13.12
N ALA A 66 0.12 -6.78 13.69
CA ALA A 66 -0.18 -6.95 15.12
C ALA A 66 -0.06 -8.42 15.58
N ARG A 67 -0.32 -9.39 14.69
CA ARG A 67 -0.07 -10.82 14.97
C ARG A 67 1.41 -11.20 14.88
N GLY A 68 2.26 -10.30 14.39
CA GLY A 68 3.53 -10.58 13.76
C GLY A 68 4.74 -9.84 14.33
N GLU A 69 4.78 -9.48 15.63
CA GLU A 69 6.05 -9.08 16.30
C GLU A 69 7.19 -10.09 16.08
N ARG A 70 6.86 -11.33 15.65
CA ARG A 70 7.82 -12.38 15.27
C ARG A 70 8.14 -12.53 13.77
N TYR A 71 7.39 -11.92 12.85
CA TYR A 71 7.45 -12.26 11.41
C TYR A 71 7.63 -11.07 10.45
N GLY A 72 7.60 -9.83 10.94
CA GLY A 72 8.06 -8.64 10.22
C GLY A 72 7.20 -8.17 9.03
N ALA A 73 7.53 -6.99 8.49
CA ALA A 73 6.81 -6.34 7.38
C ALA A 73 6.64 -7.23 6.14
N ALA A 74 7.64 -8.05 5.83
CA ALA A 74 7.61 -8.97 4.69
C ALA A 74 6.47 -10.00 4.76
N SER A 75 6.15 -10.49 5.97
CA SER A 75 5.05 -11.44 6.16
C SER A 75 3.69 -10.76 6.06
N ALA A 76 3.55 -9.54 6.59
CA ALA A 76 2.34 -8.74 6.44
C ALA A 76 2.07 -8.43 4.95
N GLN A 77 3.09 -8.02 4.20
CA GLN A 77 2.99 -7.81 2.75
C GLN A 77 2.58 -9.09 2.01
N ARG A 78 3.10 -10.25 2.42
CA ARG A 78 2.68 -11.53 1.84
C ARG A 78 1.19 -11.79 2.09
N VAL A 79 0.72 -11.65 3.33
CA VAL A 79 -0.69 -11.87 3.68
C VAL A 79 -1.61 -10.92 2.92
N VAL A 80 -1.20 -9.66 2.74
CA VAL A 80 -1.95 -8.69 1.92
C VAL A 80 -2.02 -9.17 0.46
N ARG A 81 -0.91 -9.57 -0.16
CA ARG A 81 -0.92 -10.13 -1.52
C ARG A 81 -1.83 -11.35 -1.64
N GLU A 82 -1.75 -12.26 -0.67
CA GLU A 82 -2.57 -13.48 -0.66
C GLU A 82 -4.07 -13.16 -0.52
N ALA A 83 -4.43 -12.26 0.39
CA ALA A 83 -5.82 -11.88 0.65
C ALA A 83 -6.45 -11.13 -0.54
N LEU A 84 -5.64 -10.38 -1.27
CA LEU A 84 -6.07 -9.62 -2.45
C LEU A 84 -6.07 -10.47 -3.73
N GLY A 85 -5.70 -11.75 -3.66
CA GLY A 85 -5.64 -12.62 -4.83
C GLY A 85 -4.55 -12.21 -5.83
N ILE A 86 -3.55 -11.45 -5.39
CA ILE A 86 -2.40 -11.05 -6.20
C ILE A 86 -1.42 -12.23 -6.23
N PHE A 87 -1.84 -13.29 -6.92
CA PHE A 87 -1.00 -14.43 -7.25
C PHE A 87 -0.73 -14.36 -8.75
N HIS A 88 0.55 -14.47 -9.11
CA HIS A 88 0.97 -14.70 -10.49
C HIS A 88 0.90 -16.20 -10.78
#